data_AF-A0AAX0L2A4-F1
#
_entry.id   AF-A0AAX0L2A4-F1
#
_cell.length_a   1.000
_cell.length_b   1.000
_cell.length_c   1.000
_cell.angle_alpha   90.00
_cell.angle_beta   90.00
_cell.angle_gamma   90.00
#
_symmetry.space_group_name_H-M   'P 1'
#
loop_
_entity.id
_entity.type
_entity.pdbx_description
1 polymer ?
#
loop_
_entity_poly.entity_id
_entity_poly.type
_entity_poly.pdbx_seq_one_letter_code
_entity_poly.pdbx_strand_id
1 'polypeptide(L)'
;MSARSSDPGEDDWGPWIRHDGKGCPVRVGTIVEVVCEDRFGFTMRQIACVAGGSYSSWDWSHYPELKKIIRYREKRPKGLSILEGCMSEIEPTVHNDLVKIG
;
A
#
# COMPACT_ATOMS: atom_id res chain seq x y z
N MET A 1 22.80 10.92 16.01
CA MET A 1 21.46 10.32 15.83
C MET A 1 20.71 11.19 14.85
N SER A 2 20.72 10.86 13.54
CA SER A 2 19.98 11.65 12.54
C SER A 2 18.50 11.30 12.60
N ALA A 3 17.67 12.30 12.88
CA ALA A 3 16.24 12.21 12.68
C ALA A 3 15.97 11.86 11.21
N ARG A 4 15.28 10.74 10.95
CA ARG A 4 14.67 10.51 9.64
C ARG A 4 13.55 11.53 9.53
N SER A 5 13.78 12.55 8.72
CA SER A 5 12.71 13.38 8.19
C SER A 5 11.80 12.46 7.38
N SER A 6 10.70 12.01 8.01
CA SER A 6 9.59 11.40 7.29
C SER A 6 9.06 12.47 6.35
N ASP A 7 9.16 12.24 5.04
CA ASP A 7 8.48 13.08 4.06
C ASP A 7 6.99 13.08 4.43
N PRO A 8 6.30 14.23 4.50
CA PRO A 8 4.89 14.32 4.91
C PRO A 8 3.93 13.54 3.98
N GLY A 9 4.45 12.97 2.88
CA GLY A 9 3.75 12.06 2.00
C GLY A 9 3.97 10.57 2.27
N GLU A 10 4.70 10.14 3.31
CA GLU A 10 4.87 8.71 3.63
C GLU A 10 3.65 8.10 4.34
N ASP A 11 2.96 8.87 5.18
CA ASP A 11 1.83 8.38 5.99
C ASP A 11 0.61 7.95 5.16
N ASP A 12 0.49 8.51 3.95
CA ASP A 12 -0.56 8.24 2.97
C ASP A 12 -0.39 6.91 2.21
N TRP A 13 0.69 6.15 2.47
CA TRP A 13 0.97 4.90 1.77
C TRP A 13 1.13 3.71 2.72
N GLY A 14 0.73 2.54 2.22
CA GLY A 14 1.03 1.26 2.85
C GLY A 14 2.52 0.89 2.76
N PRO A 15 2.90 -0.23 3.38
CA PRO A 15 4.26 -0.75 3.26
C PRO A 15 4.58 -1.13 1.82
N TRP A 16 5.87 -1.12 1.48
CA TRP A 16 6.34 -1.67 0.20
C TRP A 16 6.20 -3.20 0.20
N ILE A 17 5.54 -3.71 -0.83
CA ILE A 17 5.34 -5.12 -1.10
C ILE A 17 6.20 -5.50 -2.30
N ARG A 18 7.02 -6.56 -2.15
CA ARG A 18 7.81 -7.10 -3.26
C ARG A 18 6.89 -7.88 -4.19
N HIS A 19 7.03 -7.64 -5.49
CA HIS A 19 6.25 -8.36 -6.51
C HIS A 19 6.99 -9.61 -6.99
N ASP A 20 6.25 -10.66 -7.32
CA ASP A 20 6.78 -11.96 -7.76
C ASP A 20 6.65 -12.20 -9.27
N GLY A 21 5.99 -11.28 -9.98
CA GLY A 21 5.78 -11.33 -11.41
C GLY A 21 4.60 -12.17 -11.89
N LYS A 22 3.73 -12.67 -10.99
CA LYS A 22 2.61 -13.54 -11.33
C LYS A 22 1.28 -12.78 -11.41
N GLY A 23 1.19 -11.87 -12.37
CA GLY A 23 -0.01 -11.07 -12.61
C GLY A 23 -0.21 -9.96 -11.57
N CYS A 24 -1.35 -9.25 -11.62
CA CYS A 24 -1.62 -8.12 -10.75
C CYS A 24 -2.37 -8.55 -9.48
N PRO A 25 -1.76 -8.47 -8.28
CA PRO A 25 -2.44 -8.83 -7.03
C PRO A 25 -3.37 -7.71 -6.51
N VAL A 26 -3.30 -6.53 -7.11
CA VAL A 26 -3.99 -5.33 -6.64
C VAL A 26 -5.33 -5.19 -7.35
N ARG A 27 -6.36 -4.75 -6.63
CA ARG A 27 -7.68 -4.48 -7.20
C ARG A 27 -7.62 -3.37 -8.26
N VAL A 28 -8.43 -3.52 -9.31
CA VAL A 28 -8.64 -2.47 -10.31
C VAL A 28 -9.19 -1.21 -9.63
N GLY A 29 -8.68 -0.05 -10.04
CA GLY A 29 -9.03 1.26 -9.46
C GLY A 29 -8.15 1.69 -8.28
N THR A 30 -7.33 0.81 -7.72
CA THR A 30 -6.41 1.18 -6.63
C THR A 30 -5.30 2.09 -7.13
N ILE A 31 -5.02 3.16 -6.37
CA ILE A 31 -3.85 4.00 -6.61
C ILE A 31 -2.63 3.35 -5.95
N VAL A 32 -1.62 3.06 -6.75
CA VAL A 32 -0.38 2.44 -6.31
C VAL A 32 0.81 3.31 -6.67
N GLU A 33 1.84 3.19 -5.86
CA GLU A 33 3.18 3.61 -6.24
C GLU A 33 4.00 2.36 -6.53
N VAL A 34 4.66 2.34 -7.68
CA VAL A 34 5.44 1.20 -8.16
C VAL A 34 6.88 1.60 -8.38
N VAL A 35 7.77 0.62 -8.18
CA VAL A 35 9.11 0.65 -8.77
C VAL A 35 9.13 -0.41 -9.85
N CYS A 36 9.51 -0.04 -11.07
CA CYS A 36 9.64 -0.95 -12.19
C CYS A 36 11.04 -0.87 -12.82
N GLU A 37 11.47 -1.97 -13.42
CA GLU A 37 12.76 -2.12 -14.08
C GLU A 37 12.53 -2.37 -15.57
N ASP A 38 13.28 -1.67 -16.43
CA ASP A 38 13.26 -1.89 -17.87
C ASP A 38 14.24 -2.98 -18.32
N ARG A 39 14.32 -3.21 -19.64
CA ARG A 39 15.19 -4.23 -20.22
C ARG A 39 16.69 -3.96 -20.08
N PHE A 40 17.07 -2.73 -19.72
CA PHE A 40 18.46 -2.32 -19.55
C PHE A 40 18.86 -2.29 -18.07
N GLY A 41 17.94 -2.64 -17.16
CA GLY A 41 18.17 -2.60 -15.72
C GLY A 41 17.93 -1.22 -15.09
N PHE A 42 17.37 -0.25 -15.82
CA PHE A 42 17.02 1.03 -15.21
C PHE A 42 15.74 0.90 -14.39
N THR A 43 15.83 1.30 -13.12
CA THR A 43 14.69 1.34 -12.21
C THR A 43 14.06 2.73 -12.19
N MET A 44 12.74 2.80 -12.26
CA MET A 44 11.98 4.05 -12.12
C MET A 44 10.83 3.90 -11.13
N ARG A 45 10.44 5.02 -10.51
CA ARG A 45 9.33 5.13 -9.57
C ARG A 45 8.16 5.86 -10.22
N GLN A 46 6.95 5.34 -10.10
CA GLN A 46 5.75 5.91 -10.73
C GLN A 46 4.51 5.71 -9.86
N ILE A 47 3.61 6.69 -9.86
CA ILE A 47 2.25 6.54 -9.32
C ILE A 47 1.29 6.21 -10.46
N ALA A 48 0.45 5.19 -10.27
CA ALA A 48 -0.50 4.73 -11.27
C ALA A 48 -1.83 4.28 -10.64
N CYS A 49 -2.90 4.35 -11.42
CA CYS A 49 -4.16 3.67 -11.11
C CYS A 49 -4.15 2.29 -11.76
N VAL A 50 -4.45 1.24 -11.00
CA VAL A 50 -4.46 -0.13 -11.51
C VAL A 50 -5.62 -0.32 -12.48
N ALA A 51 -5.31 -0.60 -13.75
CA ALA A 51 -6.32 -0.85 -14.79
C ALA A 51 -6.73 -2.34 -14.89
N GLY A 52 -5.92 -3.27 -14.35
CA GLY A 52 -6.10 -4.71 -14.55
C GLY A 52 -5.62 -5.19 -15.93
N GLY A 53 -6.03 -6.42 -16.30
CA GLY A 53 -5.69 -7.04 -17.58
C GLY A 53 -4.52 -8.03 -17.52
N SER A 54 -4.45 -8.93 -18.51
CA SER A 54 -3.42 -9.97 -18.63
C SER A 54 -2.12 -9.46 -19.24
N TYR A 55 -2.17 -8.49 -20.17
CA TYR A 55 -0.99 -7.83 -20.73
C TYR A 55 -0.62 -6.60 -19.91
N SER A 56 0.25 -6.79 -18.92
CA SER A 56 0.64 -5.70 -18.01
C SER A 56 2.02 -5.91 -17.41
N SER A 57 2.64 -4.83 -16.93
CA SER A 57 3.93 -4.83 -16.22
C SER A 57 3.93 -5.61 -14.88
N TRP A 58 2.77 -6.10 -14.46
CA TRP A 58 2.64 -7.00 -13.32
C TRP A 58 2.95 -8.46 -13.68
N ASP A 59 2.76 -8.86 -14.94
CA ASP A 59 3.10 -10.21 -15.39
C ASP A 59 4.46 -10.17 -16.11
N TRP A 60 5.46 -10.77 -15.47
CA TRP A 60 6.83 -10.76 -15.99
C TRP A 60 7.03 -11.69 -17.18
N SER A 61 6.03 -12.50 -17.56
CA SER A 61 6.09 -13.26 -18.82
C SER A 61 6.12 -12.35 -20.06
N HIS A 62 5.71 -11.09 -19.93
CA HIS A 62 5.82 -10.05 -20.98
C HIS A 62 7.09 -9.19 -20.86
N TYR A 63 8.03 -9.54 -19.98
CA TYR A 63 9.35 -8.91 -19.95
C TYR A 63 10.26 -9.63 -20.97
N PRO A 64 11.05 -8.91 -21.79
CA PRO A 64 11.39 -7.49 -21.68
C PRO A 64 10.54 -6.50 -22.50
N GLU A 65 9.47 -6.94 -23.16
CA GLU A 65 8.57 -6.08 -23.96
C GLU A 65 7.90 -5.01 -23.10
N LEU A 66 7.49 -5.39 -21.88
CA LEU A 66 7.02 -4.51 -20.82
C LEU A 66 8.07 -4.41 -19.71
N LYS A 67 8.06 -3.28 -18.99
CA LYS A 67 8.82 -3.14 -17.73
C LYS A 67 8.26 -4.12 -16.70
N LYS A 68 9.11 -4.66 -15.84
CA LYS A 68 8.67 -5.51 -14.71
C LYS A 68 8.49 -4.67 -13.45
N ILE A 69 7.32 -4.69 -12.83
CA ILE A 69 7.12 -4.07 -11.51
C ILE A 69 7.81 -4.96 -10.47
N ILE A 70 8.79 -4.41 -9.74
CA ILE A 70 9.60 -5.14 -8.75
C ILE A 70 9.05 -5.01 -7.33
N ARG A 71 8.41 -3.88 -7.02
CA ARG A 71 7.72 -3.64 -5.76
C ARG A 71 6.67 -2.55 -5.93
N TYR A 72 5.66 -2.57 -5.08
CA TYR A 72 4.57 -1.60 -5.08
C TYR A 72 4.13 -1.27 -3.65
N ARG A 73 3.43 -0.17 -3.47
CA ARG A 73 2.66 0.13 -2.25
C ARG A 73 1.35 0.80 -2.60
N GLU A 74 0.31 0.49 -1.85
CA GLU A 74 -1.03 1.03 -2.06
C GLU A 74 -1.20 2.36 -1.34
N LYS A 75 -1.93 3.30 -1.95
CA LYS A 75 -2.31 4.54 -1.27
C LYS A 75 -3.38 4.22 -0.23
N ARG A 76 -3.20 4.66 1.01
CA ARG A 76 -4.21 4.53 2.05
C ARG A 76 -5.41 5.44 1.72
N PRO A 77 -6.63 4.89 1.64
CA PRO A 77 -7.81 5.73 1.45
C PRO A 77 -8.05 6.55 2.73
N LYS A 78 -8.20 7.87 2.58
CA LYS A 78 -8.42 8.79 3.71
C LYS A 78 -9.59 8.40 4.62
N GLY A 79 -10.61 7.76 4.05
CA GLY A 79 -11.76 7.24 4.80
C GLY A 79 -11.38 6.15 5.82
N LEU A 80 -10.35 5.35 5.54
CA LEU A 80 -9.86 4.34 6.48
C LEU A 80 -9.19 5.00 7.68
N SER A 81 -8.38 6.04 7.45
CA SER A 81 -7.71 6.80 8.51
C SER A 81 -8.71 7.52 9.44
N ILE A 82 -9.84 7.99 8.88
CA ILE A 82 -10.94 8.56 9.67
C ILE A 82 -11.57 7.49 10.56
N LEU A 83 -11.83 6.29 10.03
CA LEU A 83 -12.40 5.18 10.80
C LEU A 83 -11.46 4.69 11.91
N GLU A 84 -10.16 4.57 11.63
CA GLU A 84 -9.14 4.22 12.61
C GLU A 84 -9.09 5.25 13.76
N GLY A 85 -9.17 6.54 13.42
CA GLY A 85 -9.29 7.63 14.39
C GLY A 85 -10.52 7.45 15.30
N CYS A 86 -11.70 7.25 14.72
CA CYS A 86 -12.92 7.02 15.50
C CYS A 86 -12.84 5.76 16.39
N MET A 87 -12.23 4.67 15.91
CA MET A 87 -12.08 3.45 16.71
C MET A 87 -11.16 3.66 17.93
N SER A 88 -10.10 4.46 17.79
CA SER A 88 -9.19 4.77 18.90
C SER A 88 -9.86 5.59 20.03
N GLU A 89 -10.90 6.35 19.70
CA GLU A 89 -11.68 7.14 20.67
C GLU A 89 -12.74 6.29 21.41
N ILE A 90 -13.07 5.10 20.89
CA ILE A 90 -14.13 4.23 21.43
C ILE A 90 -13.57 3.20 22.42
N GLU A 91 -12.25 3.12 22.66
CA GLU A 91 -11.73 2.25 23.72
C GLU A 91 -12.39 2.58 25.06
N PRO A 92 -13.27 1.70 25.59
CA PRO A 92 -14.01 2.01 26.79
C PRO A 92 -13.04 1.91 27.97
N THR A 93 -12.96 2.99 28.74
CA THR A 93 -12.58 2.92 30.15
C THR A 93 -13.36 1.76 30.76
N VAL A 94 -12.63 0.70 31.15
CA VAL A 94 -13.19 -0.43 31.90
C VAL A 94 -13.62 0.13 33.26
N HIS A 95 -14.81 0.72 33.33
CA HIS A 95 -15.39 1.21 34.57
C HIS A 95 -15.87 -0.03 35.32
N ASN A 96 -14.96 -0.54 36.15
CA ASN A 96 -15.15 -1.67 37.04
C ASN A 96 -16.02 -1.22 38.22
N ASP A 97 -17.29 -0.93 37.98
CA ASP A 97 -18.26 -0.71 39.04
C ASP A 97 -19.42 -1.70 38.86
N LEU A 98 -19.71 -2.39 39.97
CA LEU A 98 -20.88 -3.24 40.27
C LEU A 98 -20.64 -4.75 40.29
N VAL A 99 -20.09 -5.24 41.42
CA VAL A 99 -20.78 -6.27 42.23
C VAL A 99 -20.65 -5.91 43.72
N LYS A 100 -21.61 -5.14 44.23
CA LYS A 100 -22.02 -5.18 45.64
C LYS A 100 -23.54 -5.28 45.67
N ILE A 101 -24.04 -6.51 45.62
CA ILE A 101 -25.39 -6.83 46.07
C ILE A 101 -25.39 -8.30 46.51
N GLY A 102 -25.69 -8.53 47.79
CA GLY A 102 -25.88 -9.84 48.40
C GLY A 102 -25.02 -10.04 49.63
#